data_AF-A0A8X8XC29-F1
#
_entry.id   AF-A0A8X8XC29-F1
#
_cell.length_a   1.000
_cell.length_b   1.000
_cell.length_c   1.000
_cell.angle_alpha   90.00
_cell.angle_beta   90.00
_cell.angle_gamma   90.00
#
_symmetry.space_group_name_H-M   'P 1'
#
loop_
_entity.id
_entity.type
_entity.pdbx_description
1 polymer ?
#
loop_
_entity_poly.entity_id
_entity_poly.type
_entity_poly.pdbx_seq_one_letter_code
_entity_poly.pdbx_strand_id
1 'polypeptide(L)'
;MRPRSLDEVLGQDHLLSGDSLLLSASACGRLPSIILWGPPGTGKTSIARALVSSCPPSASYRFVSLSAVTAGVKEPPHLSTLIKQASIDPQRGILATIKATTVEIEDSAVKFLSLNCDGDGLVALNVLEAAARALAPDGHLYVACDNVKEALTCKHLAYDRAGEEHYNLISALHKSMRRGDADAAIY
;
A
#
# COMPACT_ATOMS: atom_id res chain seq x y z
N MET A 1 28.78 -3.86 -1.23
CA MET A 1 28.60 -2.43 -0.90
C MET A 1 27.35 -1.94 -1.60
N ARG A 2 26.50 -1.14 -0.95
CA ARG A 2 25.32 -0.53 -1.60
C ARG A 2 25.64 0.94 -1.90
N PRO A 3 25.28 1.46 -3.08
CA PRO A 3 25.53 2.84 -3.47
C PRO A 3 24.79 3.81 -2.54
N ARG A 4 25.46 4.92 -2.18
CA ARG A 4 24.94 6.00 -1.32
C ARG A 4 24.35 7.15 -2.13
N SER A 5 24.85 7.37 -3.34
CA SER A 5 24.33 8.34 -4.30
C SER A 5 24.02 7.67 -5.64
N LEU A 6 23.28 8.35 -6.49
CA LEU A 6 23.00 7.90 -7.85
C LEU A 6 24.29 7.73 -8.68
N ASP A 7 25.32 8.54 -8.42
CA ASP A 7 26.63 8.48 -9.11
C ASP A 7 27.43 7.21 -8.79
N GLU A 8 27.15 6.55 -7.66
CA GLU A 8 27.81 5.31 -7.26
C GLU A 8 27.16 4.05 -7.89
N VAL A 9 26.05 4.20 -8.63
CA VAL A 9 25.35 3.07 -9.25
C VAL A 9 26.08 2.65 -10.52
N LEU A 10 26.60 1.42 -10.54
CA LEU A 10 27.28 0.86 -11.69
C LEU A 10 26.34 0.08 -12.62
N GLY A 11 26.53 0.21 -13.93
CA GLY A 11 25.89 -0.63 -14.95
C GLY A 11 24.45 -0.26 -15.29
N GLN A 12 24.00 0.93 -14.88
CA GLN A 12 22.67 1.48 -15.17
C GLN A 12 22.78 2.84 -15.87
N ASP A 13 23.83 3.03 -16.67
CA ASP A 13 24.14 4.31 -17.33
C ASP A 13 22.98 4.77 -18.22
N HIS A 14 22.29 3.85 -18.90
CA HIS A 14 21.10 4.19 -19.70
C HIS A 14 19.93 4.79 -18.90
N LEU A 15 19.85 4.56 -17.59
CA LEU A 15 18.85 5.15 -16.69
C LEU A 15 19.37 6.36 -15.92
N LEU A 16 20.69 6.47 -15.78
CA LEU A 16 21.38 7.40 -14.88
C LEU A 16 22.40 8.31 -15.59
N SER A 17 22.48 8.27 -16.91
CA SER A 17 23.28 9.20 -17.71
C SER A 17 22.59 10.56 -17.83
N GLY A 18 23.32 11.55 -18.32
CA GLY A 18 22.90 12.96 -18.44
C GLY A 18 21.45 13.18 -18.87
N ASP A 19 20.80 14.15 -18.22
CA ASP A 19 19.38 14.53 -18.33
C ASP A 19 18.35 13.41 -18.11
N SER A 20 18.72 12.34 -17.38
CA SER A 20 17.73 11.33 -16.99
C SER A 20 16.64 11.93 -16.10
N LEU A 21 15.40 11.48 -16.32
CA LEU A 21 14.25 11.87 -15.50
C LEU A 21 14.48 11.62 -14.00
N LEU A 22 15.26 10.59 -13.64
CA LEU A 22 15.57 10.26 -12.26
C LEU A 22 16.55 11.25 -11.63
N LEU A 23 17.59 11.66 -12.37
CA LEU A 23 18.52 12.70 -11.93
C LEU A 23 17.82 14.05 -11.81
N SER A 24 17.03 14.43 -12.81
CA SER A 24 16.25 15.68 -12.77
C SER A 24 15.22 15.68 -11.63
N ALA A 25 14.49 14.57 -11.43
CA ALA A 25 13.54 14.43 -10.32
C ALA A 25 14.21 14.52 -8.95
N SER A 26 15.38 13.87 -8.80
CA SER A 26 16.20 13.95 -7.59
C SER A 26 16.69 15.37 -7.34
N ALA A 27 17.23 16.04 -8.37
CA ALA A 27 17.74 17.41 -8.27
C ALA A 27 16.64 18.43 -7.92
N CYS A 28 15.44 18.25 -8.48
CA CYS A 28 14.27 19.06 -8.15
C CYS A 28 13.62 18.71 -6.80
N GLY A 29 14.08 17.64 -6.13
CA GLY A 29 13.50 17.16 -4.86
C GLY A 29 12.06 16.66 -5.01
N ARG A 30 11.63 16.29 -6.22
CA ARG A 30 10.27 15.87 -6.51
C ARG A 30 10.28 14.53 -7.24
N LEU A 31 10.17 13.45 -6.46
CA LEU A 31 10.22 12.09 -6.98
C LEU A 31 8.83 11.65 -7.48
N PRO A 32 8.68 11.23 -8.75
CA PRO A 32 7.44 10.63 -9.22
C PRO A 32 7.28 9.20 -8.68
N SER A 33 6.08 8.64 -8.80
CA SER A 33 5.87 7.20 -8.58
C SER A 33 6.63 6.41 -9.64
N ILE A 34 7.54 5.53 -9.21
CA ILE A 34 8.45 4.78 -10.09
C ILE A 34 8.32 3.29 -9.83
N ILE A 35 8.22 2.50 -10.89
CA ILE A 35 8.34 1.04 -10.84
C ILE A 35 9.70 0.67 -11.44
N LEU A 36 10.58 0.08 -10.63
CA LEU A 36 11.86 -0.45 -11.09
C LEU A 36 11.71 -1.93 -11.42
N TRP A 37 11.77 -2.29 -12.70
CA TRP A 37 11.58 -3.65 -13.18
C TRP A 37 12.90 -4.27 -13.68
N GLY A 38 13.12 -5.57 -13.40
CA GLY A 38 14.27 -6.31 -13.92
C GLY A 38 14.60 -7.58 -13.11
N PRO A 39 15.56 -8.41 -13.59
CA PRO A 39 16.01 -9.65 -12.95
C PRO A 39 16.47 -9.49 -11.49
N PRO A 40 16.44 -10.53 -10.64
CA PRO A 40 16.98 -10.44 -9.28
C PRO A 40 18.46 -10.03 -9.30
N GLY A 41 18.87 -9.19 -8.34
CA GLY A 41 20.27 -8.73 -8.24
C GLY A 41 20.66 -7.54 -9.11
N THR A 42 19.78 -7.02 -9.99
CA THR A 42 20.10 -5.86 -10.86
C THR A 42 20.16 -4.49 -10.15
N GLY A 43 20.05 -4.46 -8.82
CA GLY A 43 20.22 -3.23 -8.05
C GLY A 43 18.97 -2.37 -7.86
N LYS A 44 17.75 -2.82 -8.23
CA LYS A 44 16.48 -2.07 -8.05
C LYS A 44 16.34 -1.39 -6.67
N THR A 45 16.48 -2.17 -5.60
CA THR A 45 16.37 -1.66 -4.23
C THR A 45 17.49 -0.68 -3.87
N SER A 46 18.67 -0.89 -4.44
CA SER A 46 19.83 -0.01 -4.26
C SER A 46 19.63 1.33 -4.96
N ILE A 47 19.10 1.32 -6.20
CA ILE A 47 18.76 2.52 -6.97
C ILE A 47 17.69 3.33 -6.26
N ALA A 48 16.60 2.69 -5.81
CA ALA A 48 15.53 3.37 -5.08
C ALA A 48 16.03 4.06 -3.81
N ARG A 49 16.98 3.43 -3.09
CA ARG A 49 17.61 4.03 -1.91
C ARG A 49 18.54 5.18 -2.26
N ALA A 50 19.41 5.00 -3.26
CA ALA A 50 20.35 6.01 -3.72
C ALA A 50 19.63 7.28 -4.23
N LEU A 51 18.48 7.10 -4.88
CA LEU A 51 17.62 8.18 -5.37
C LEU A 51 17.06 9.05 -4.22
N VAL A 52 16.58 8.43 -3.15
CA VAL A 52 16.16 9.15 -1.94
C VAL A 52 17.33 9.86 -1.26
N SER A 53 18.50 9.20 -1.20
CA SER A 53 19.71 9.78 -0.61
C SER A 53 20.34 10.90 -1.42
N SER A 54 20.04 11.00 -2.72
CA SER A 54 20.54 12.04 -3.62
C SER A 54 19.61 13.26 -3.71
N CYS A 55 18.48 13.25 -3.00
CA CYS A 55 17.57 14.40 -2.96
C CYS A 55 18.14 15.52 -2.08
N PRO A 56 17.87 16.79 -2.42
CA PRO A 56 18.30 17.93 -1.61
C PRO A 56 17.65 17.90 -0.23
N PRO A 57 18.32 18.47 0.81
CA PRO A 57 17.81 18.46 2.19
C PRO A 57 16.49 19.22 2.38
N SER A 58 16.08 20.02 1.39
CA SER A 58 14.75 20.65 1.32
C SER A 58 13.62 19.64 1.08
N ALA A 59 13.91 18.45 0.56
CA ALA A 59 12.94 17.40 0.31
C ALA A 59 13.13 16.24 1.30
N SER A 60 12.24 16.15 2.29
CA SER A 60 12.28 15.11 3.31
C SER A 60 11.58 13.85 2.82
N TYR A 61 12.35 12.89 2.31
CA TYR A 61 11.86 11.58 1.90
C TYR A 61 12.31 10.50 2.91
N ARG A 62 11.35 9.71 3.39
CA ARG A 62 11.62 8.54 4.23
C ARG A 62 11.65 7.28 3.37
N PHE A 63 12.81 6.66 3.21
CA PHE A 63 12.92 5.38 2.52
C PHE A 63 12.42 4.23 3.41
N VAL A 64 11.38 3.53 2.97
CA VAL A 64 10.88 2.31 3.61
C VAL A 64 10.91 1.18 2.58
N SER A 65 11.70 0.14 2.84
CA SER A 65 11.71 -1.06 2.00
C SER A 65 10.66 -2.05 2.50
N LEU A 66 9.62 -2.26 1.72
CA LEU A 66 8.67 -3.35 1.90
C LEU A 66 9.00 -4.46 0.90
N SER A 67 8.90 -5.71 1.32
CA SER A 67 9.17 -6.88 0.49
C SER A 67 7.93 -7.75 0.50
N ALA A 68 7.38 -8.06 -0.67
CA ALA A 68 6.23 -8.96 -0.77
C ALA A 68 6.51 -10.39 -0.24
N VAL A 69 7.79 -10.77 -0.13
CA VAL A 69 8.23 -12.12 0.29
C VAL A 69 8.61 -12.19 1.77
N THR A 70 9.07 -11.07 2.34
CA THR A 70 9.48 -10.98 3.76
C THR A 70 8.66 -9.99 4.57
N ALA A 71 7.57 -9.45 4.02
CA ALA A 71 6.45 -8.96 4.80
C ALA A 71 5.74 -10.16 5.45
N GLY A 72 6.49 -10.93 6.23
CA GLY A 72 5.96 -11.58 7.41
C GLY A 72 5.47 -10.44 8.28
N VAL A 73 4.18 -10.22 8.19
CA VAL A 73 3.40 -9.13 8.75
C VAL A 73 3.86 -8.77 10.17
N LYS A 74 4.75 -7.78 10.28
CA LYS A 74 4.88 -7.01 11.51
C LYS A 74 3.88 -5.89 11.41
N GLU A 75 2.95 -5.90 12.35
CA GLU A 75 1.96 -4.85 12.60
C GLU A 75 2.59 -3.48 12.40
N PRO A 76 2.19 -2.72 11.36
CA PRO A 76 2.62 -1.34 11.22
C PRO A 76 2.03 -0.59 12.43
N PRO A 77 2.82 -0.09 13.39
CA PRO A 77 2.29 0.54 14.60
C PRO A 77 1.40 1.75 14.29
N HIS A 78 1.55 2.33 13.10
CA HIS A 78 0.73 3.41 12.59
C HIS A 78 -0.71 2.97 12.26
N LEU A 79 -0.96 1.72 11.84
CA LEU A 79 -2.30 1.25 11.48
C LEU A 79 -3.19 1.07 12.69
N SER A 80 -2.69 0.45 13.76
CA SER A 80 -3.47 0.27 14.98
C SER A 80 -3.86 1.60 15.62
N THR A 81 -2.96 2.59 15.53
CA THR A 81 -3.24 3.96 15.99
C THR A 81 -4.28 4.65 15.10
N LEU A 82 -4.16 4.51 13.77
CA LEU A 82 -5.13 5.05 12.81
C LEU A 82 -6.54 4.49 13.07
N ILE A 83 -6.67 3.17 13.23
CA ILE A 83 -7.95 2.50 13.48
C ILE A 83 -8.60 3.00 14.78
N LYS A 84 -7.82 3.10 15.87
CA LYS A 84 -8.29 3.62 17.16
C LYS A 84 -8.68 5.08 17.09
N GLN A 85 -7.99 5.89 16.29
CA GLN A 85 -8.36 7.29 16.08
C GLN A 85 -9.65 7.41 15.26
N ALA A 86 -9.81 6.60 14.21
CA ALA A 86 -10.99 6.59 13.36
C ALA A 86 -12.27 6.12 14.07
N SER A 87 -12.15 5.35 15.15
CA SER A 87 -13.30 4.95 15.97
C SER A 87 -13.76 6.04 16.95
N ILE A 88 -12.84 6.92 17.35
CA ILE A 88 -13.11 7.99 18.33
C ILE A 88 -13.55 9.28 17.64
N ASP A 89 -13.02 9.58 16.44
CA ASP A 89 -13.28 10.84 15.74
C ASP A 89 -14.75 10.93 15.26
N PRO A 90 -15.56 11.85 15.82
CA PRO A 90 -16.97 11.96 15.48
C PRO A 90 -17.23 12.72 14.18
N GLN A 91 -16.25 13.45 13.63
CA GLN A 91 -16.43 14.26 12.41
C GLN A 91 -15.79 13.63 11.18
N ARG A 92 -14.68 12.91 11.35
CA ARG A 92 -13.89 12.31 10.25
C ARG A 92 -13.76 10.79 10.35
N GLY A 93 -14.29 10.20 11.41
CA GLY A 93 -14.25 8.77 11.66
C GLY A 93 -15.50 8.04 11.19
N ILE A 94 -15.60 6.78 11.60
CA ILE A 94 -16.64 5.83 11.16
C ILE A 94 -18.04 6.27 11.64
N LEU A 95 -18.07 7.01 12.76
CA LEU A 95 -19.26 7.63 13.34
C LEU A 95 -19.91 8.67 12.42
N ALA A 96 -19.14 9.31 11.53
CA ALA A 96 -19.69 10.27 10.57
C ALA A 96 -20.44 9.56 9.43
N THR A 97 -20.01 8.35 9.06
CA THR A 97 -20.55 7.61 7.92
C THR A 97 -21.68 6.66 8.32
N ILE A 98 -21.53 6.02 9.47
CA ILE A 98 -22.52 5.12 10.07
C ILE A 98 -23.16 5.94 11.17
N LYS A 99 -24.45 6.27 11.06
CA LYS A 99 -25.20 7.11 12.01
C LYS A 99 -25.33 6.47 13.42
N ALA A 100 -24.23 6.03 14.00
CA ALA A 100 -24.10 5.37 15.29
C ALA A 100 -23.61 6.37 16.33
N THR A 101 -24.02 6.16 17.59
CA THR A 101 -23.71 7.08 18.69
C THR A 101 -22.31 6.82 19.26
N THR A 102 -21.86 5.56 19.26
CA THR A 102 -20.53 5.14 19.72
C THR A 102 -20.09 3.86 19.01
N VAL A 103 -18.79 3.73 18.72
CA VAL A 103 -18.18 2.52 18.15
C VAL A 103 -17.09 2.02 19.09
N GLU A 104 -17.27 0.82 19.61
CA GLU A 104 -16.25 0.08 20.35
C GLU A 104 -15.66 -1.00 19.45
N ILE A 105 -14.33 -1.09 19.43
CA ILE A 105 -13.61 -2.07 18.61
C ILE A 105 -12.77 -2.94 19.54
N GLU A 106 -12.89 -4.25 19.37
CA GLU A 106 -12.07 -5.22 20.09
C GLU A 106 -10.57 -5.08 19.70
N ASP A 107 -9.65 -5.10 20.67
CA ASP A 107 -8.21 -5.01 20.39
C ASP A 107 -7.72 -6.13 19.46
N SER A 108 -8.34 -7.32 19.55
CA SER A 108 -8.03 -8.44 18.65
C SER A 108 -8.45 -8.15 17.20
N ALA A 109 -9.53 -7.41 16.99
CA ALA A 109 -10.00 -6.95 15.68
C ALA A 109 -9.08 -5.88 15.09
N VAL A 110 -8.62 -4.92 15.91
CA VAL A 110 -7.63 -3.91 15.50
C VAL A 110 -6.33 -4.56 15.05
N LYS A 111 -5.85 -5.54 15.84
CA LYS A 111 -4.64 -6.29 15.52
C LYS A 111 -4.83 -7.10 14.24
N PHE A 112 -5.97 -7.77 14.08
CA PHE A 112 -6.28 -8.53 12.86
C PHE A 112 -6.30 -7.63 11.62
N LEU A 113 -6.98 -6.47 11.65
CA LEU A 113 -6.96 -5.51 10.54
C LEU A 113 -5.55 -5.03 10.22
N SER A 114 -4.80 -4.64 11.24
CA SER A 114 -3.43 -4.13 11.08
C SER A 114 -2.51 -5.17 10.46
N LEU A 115 -2.77 -6.46 10.69
CA LEU A 115 -2.02 -7.55 10.12
C LEU A 115 -2.47 -7.92 8.69
N ASN A 116 -3.74 -7.76 8.34
CA ASN A 116 -4.27 -8.24 7.05
C ASN A 116 -4.46 -7.13 5.99
N CYS A 117 -4.09 -5.89 6.30
CA CYS A 117 -4.21 -4.76 5.37
C CYS A 117 -2.87 -4.27 4.79
N ASP A 118 -1.78 -5.02 4.95
CA ASP A 118 -0.46 -4.76 4.34
C ASP A 118 0.12 -3.34 4.50
N GLY A 119 -0.30 -2.60 5.54
CA GLY A 119 0.12 -1.20 5.74
C GLY A 119 -0.76 -0.16 5.06
N ASP A 120 -1.79 -0.56 4.31
CA ASP A 120 -2.75 0.32 3.68
C ASP A 120 -3.87 0.73 4.67
N GLY A 121 -3.80 1.99 5.11
CA GLY A 121 -4.78 2.57 6.03
C GLY A 121 -6.17 2.72 5.41
N LEU A 122 -6.26 2.92 4.10
CA LEU A 122 -7.54 3.09 3.43
C LEU A 122 -8.27 1.75 3.29
N VAL A 123 -7.54 0.67 3.00
CA VAL A 123 -8.10 -0.69 3.04
C VAL A 123 -8.58 -1.03 4.44
N ALA A 124 -7.77 -0.76 5.48
CA ALA A 124 -8.14 -1.02 6.86
C ALA A 124 -9.41 -0.28 7.29
N LEU A 125 -9.52 1.01 6.97
CA LEU A 125 -10.70 1.83 7.29
C LEU A 125 -11.94 1.36 6.54
N ASN A 126 -11.82 1.02 5.25
CA ASN A 126 -12.94 0.52 4.46
C ASN A 126 -13.46 -0.83 4.96
N VAL A 127 -12.58 -1.75 5.34
CA VAL A 127 -13.00 -3.05 5.91
C VAL A 127 -13.69 -2.85 7.25
N LEU A 128 -13.15 -1.96 8.09
CA LEU A 128 -13.75 -1.64 9.37
C LEU A 128 -15.12 -0.98 9.22
N GLU A 129 -15.27 -0.06 8.26
CA GLU A 129 -16.56 0.54 7.93
C GLU A 129 -17.55 -0.52 7.40
N ALA A 130 -17.10 -1.44 6.55
CA ALA A 130 -17.95 -2.52 6.05
C ALA A 130 -18.41 -3.46 7.18
N ALA A 131 -17.51 -3.84 8.09
CA ALA A 131 -17.84 -4.63 9.28
C ALA A 131 -18.84 -3.89 10.17
N ALA A 132 -18.64 -2.58 10.34
CA ALA A 132 -19.50 -1.73 11.14
C ALA A 132 -20.88 -1.51 10.50
N ARG A 133 -20.99 -1.43 9.17
CA ARG A 133 -22.28 -1.33 8.45
C ARG A 133 -23.09 -2.64 8.49
N ALA A 134 -22.41 -3.77 8.54
CA ALA A 134 -23.05 -5.08 8.65
C ALA A 134 -23.74 -5.26 10.02
N LEU A 135 -23.24 -4.57 11.03
CA LEU A 135 -23.85 -4.45 12.35
C LEU A 135 -24.93 -3.36 12.26
N ALA A 136 -26.21 -3.75 12.36
CA ALA A 136 -27.35 -2.88 12.09
C ALA A 136 -27.30 -1.52 12.86
N PRO A 137 -27.87 -0.45 12.29
CA PRO A 137 -27.63 0.91 12.77
C PRO A 137 -28.61 1.31 13.88
N ASP A 138 -28.43 0.82 15.11
CA ASP A 138 -29.15 1.40 16.25
C ASP A 138 -28.32 1.34 17.54
N GLY A 139 -27.68 2.48 17.85
CA GLY A 139 -27.06 2.73 19.16
C GLY A 139 -25.55 2.43 19.25
N HIS A 140 -25.19 1.58 20.21
CA HIS A 140 -23.80 1.22 20.54
C HIS A 140 -23.31 0.10 19.62
N LEU A 141 -22.32 0.40 18.79
CA LEU A 141 -21.76 -0.57 17.86
C LEU A 141 -20.54 -1.27 18.47
N TYR A 142 -20.57 -2.60 18.54
CA TYR A 142 -19.43 -3.38 18.98
C TYR A 142 -18.87 -4.20 17.81
N VAL A 143 -17.66 -3.88 17.38
CA VAL A 143 -16.98 -4.56 16.27
C VAL A 143 -16.03 -5.63 16.83
N ALA A 144 -16.46 -6.89 16.74
CA ALA A 144 -15.65 -8.03 17.13
C ALA A 144 -14.74 -8.51 15.99
N CYS A 145 -13.73 -9.30 16.33
CA CYS A 145 -12.79 -9.86 15.35
C CYS A 145 -13.46 -10.67 14.24
N ASP A 146 -14.54 -11.39 14.55
CA ASP A 146 -15.24 -12.21 13.55
C ASP A 146 -16.00 -11.36 12.51
N ASN A 147 -16.57 -10.22 12.91
CA ASN A 147 -17.20 -9.29 11.97
C ASN A 147 -16.19 -8.71 10.97
N VAL A 148 -14.98 -8.43 11.45
CA VAL A 148 -13.87 -7.98 10.61
C VAL A 148 -13.42 -9.09 9.66
N LYS A 149 -13.30 -10.33 10.12
CA LYS A 149 -12.93 -11.47 9.26
C LYS A 149 -13.94 -11.65 8.14
N GLU A 150 -15.24 -11.59 8.44
CA GLU A 150 -16.30 -11.68 7.45
C GLU A 150 -16.20 -10.54 6.43
N ALA A 151 -16.06 -9.28 6.89
CA ALA A 151 -15.91 -8.13 6.01
C ALA A 151 -14.66 -8.20 5.13
N LEU A 152 -13.55 -8.72 5.66
CA LEU A 152 -12.30 -8.89 4.93
C LEU A 152 -12.40 -10.03 3.91
N THR A 153 -13.10 -11.12 4.23
CA THR A 153 -13.32 -12.26 3.33
C THR A 153 -14.12 -11.85 2.10
N CYS A 154 -15.12 -10.98 2.25
CA CYS A 154 -15.87 -10.40 1.13
C CYS A 154 -15.01 -9.57 0.16
N LYS A 155 -13.83 -9.09 0.58
CA LYS A 155 -12.91 -8.30 -0.25
C LYS A 155 -11.67 -9.08 -0.72
N HIS A 156 -11.17 -10.01 0.08
CA HIS A 156 -10.03 -10.87 -0.25
C HIS A 156 -10.36 -11.98 -1.25
N LEU A 157 -11.64 -12.25 -1.52
CA LEU A 157 -12.05 -13.13 -2.62
C LEU A 157 -11.59 -12.64 -4.01
N ALA A 158 -11.17 -11.37 -4.14
CA ALA A 158 -10.56 -10.83 -5.36
C ALA A 158 -9.02 -10.94 -5.40
N TYR A 159 -8.37 -11.43 -4.34
CA TYR A 159 -6.92 -11.52 -4.27
C TYR A 159 -6.50 -12.88 -3.70
N ASP A 160 -6.21 -13.82 -4.61
CA ASP A 160 -5.71 -15.13 -4.25
C ASP A 160 -4.32 -15.03 -3.61
N ARG A 161 -4.16 -15.66 -2.45
CA ARG A 161 -2.92 -15.80 -1.70
C ARG A 161 -1.83 -16.55 -2.48
N ALA A 162 -2.19 -17.37 -3.47
CA ALA A 162 -1.23 -18.05 -4.34
C ALA A 162 -0.69 -17.16 -5.48
N GLY A 163 -1.25 -15.95 -5.68
CA GLY A 163 -0.78 -14.99 -6.69
C GLY A 163 -1.12 -15.37 -8.13
N GLU A 164 -1.94 -16.41 -8.36
CA GLU A 164 -2.35 -16.82 -9.71
C GLU A 164 -3.24 -15.79 -10.37
N GLU A 165 -4.22 -15.23 -9.66
CA GLU A 165 -5.09 -14.18 -10.18
C GLU A 165 -4.32 -12.90 -10.53
N HIS A 166 -3.28 -12.56 -9.76
CA HIS A 166 -2.40 -11.44 -10.08
C HIS A 166 -1.64 -11.68 -11.39
N TYR A 167 -1.14 -12.90 -11.61
CA TYR A 167 -0.50 -13.29 -12.86
C TYR A 167 -1.50 -13.30 -14.03
N ASN A 168 -2.73 -13.75 -13.79
CA ASN A 168 -3.79 -13.79 -14.78
C ASN A 168 -4.17 -12.37 -15.24
N LEU A 169 -4.34 -11.44 -14.30
CA LEU A 169 -4.62 -10.03 -14.58
C LEU A 169 -3.49 -9.36 -15.37
N ILE A 170 -2.23 -9.52 -14.94
CA ILE A 170 -1.08 -8.95 -15.67
C ILE A 170 -0.94 -9.59 -17.06
N SER A 171 -1.17 -10.89 -17.20
CA SER A 171 -1.12 -11.60 -18.49
C SER A 171 -2.23 -11.13 -19.43
N ALA A 172 -3.44 -10.92 -18.90
CA ALA A 172 -4.57 -10.38 -19.64
C ALA A 172 -4.28 -8.95 -20.12
N LEU A 173 -3.75 -8.08 -19.25
CA LEU A 173 -3.33 -6.72 -19.60
C LEU A 173 -2.24 -6.71 -20.69
N HIS A 174 -1.23 -7.57 -20.58
CA HIS A 174 -0.20 -7.66 -21.62
C HIS A 174 -0.76 -8.14 -22.97
N LYS A 175 -1.74 -9.05 -22.95
CA LYS A 175 -2.39 -9.56 -24.17
C LYS A 175 -3.31 -8.51 -24.80
N SER A 176 -4.05 -7.74 -24.01
CA SER A 176 -4.90 -6.66 -24.51
C SER A 176 -4.06 -5.54 -25.12
N MET A 177 -2.99 -5.10 -24.44
CA MET A 177 -2.05 -4.13 -25.01
C MET A 177 -1.35 -4.63 -26.28
N ARG A 178 -0.93 -5.91 -26.33
CA ARG A 178 -0.33 -6.50 -27.54
C ARG A 178 -1.30 -6.62 -28.70
N ARG A 179 -2.59 -6.83 -28.43
CA ARG A 179 -3.65 -6.89 -29.45
C ARG A 179 -4.19 -5.52 -29.84
N GLY A 180 -3.80 -4.45 -29.15
CA GLY A 180 -4.30 -3.09 -29.40
C GLY A 180 -5.74 -2.88 -28.96
N ASP A 181 -6.23 -3.69 -28.03
CA ASP A 181 -7.59 -3.57 -27.48
C ASP A 181 -7.58 -2.66 -26.24
N ALA A 182 -7.89 -1.38 -26.45
CA ALA A 182 -7.83 -0.36 -25.41
C ALA A 182 -8.90 -0.56 -24.32
N ASP A 183 -10.10 -1.00 -24.70
CA ASP A 183 -11.20 -1.23 -23.77
C ASP A 183 -10.86 -2.41 -22.84
N ALA A 184 -10.30 -3.49 -23.40
CA ALA A 184 -9.84 -4.64 -22.62
C ALA A 184 -8.57 -4.39 -21.79
N ALA A 185 -7.85 -3.28 -22.02
CA ALA A 185 -6.70 -2.89 -21.21
C ALA A 185 -7.09 -1.98 -20.03
N ILE A 186 -8.22 -1.29 -20.14
CA ILE A 186 -8.76 -0.39 -19.09
C ILE A 186 -9.67 -1.16 -18.12
N TYR A 187 -10.34 -2.21 -18.60
CA TYR A 187 -11.17 -3.11 -17.80
C TYR A 187 -10.37 -3.92 -16.79
#